data_AF-A0A7C1D826-F1
#
_entry.id   AF-A0A7C1D826-F1
#
_cell.length_a   1.000
_cell.length_b   1.000
_cell.length_c   1.000
_cell.angle_alpha   90.00
_cell.angle_beta   90.00
_cell.angle_gamma   90.00
#
_symmetry.space_group_name_H-M   'P 1'
#
loop_
_entity.id
_entity.type
_entity.pdbx_description
1 polymer ?
#
loop_
_entity_poly.entity_id
_entity_poly.type
_entity_poly.pdbx_seq_one_letter_code
_entity_poly.pdbx_strand_id
1 'polypeptide(L)'
;MKSFGCRFEGGASAVIRAFTDSGCTLIVPSFSYRFTVRPPENMRPAQNGYDYENMLPESGIDGAYTPETDEISAEYMGQVPLEAVKTKGRARGNHPVCSFAGVGPLAAEIIGTQSSTDVFAPLRAIADKGGYAVMMGTGLATMTALHLAEQMAGRNMFIRWAKSPDGGIIECECGGCSEGFGNFEPVVSGMERRGGAGKSVWRAFPLAEFLEEASAAIRKNPAITHCRRVFEGNKPCMLCEDAVKGGCVRRVE
;
A
#
# COMPACT_ATOMS: atom_id res chain seq x y z
N MET A 1 -14.58 7.83 3.18
CA MET A 1 -15.92 8.07 3.76
C MET A 1 -16.12 9.47 4.29
N LYS A 2 -15.23 10.03 5.14
CA LYS A 2 -15.38 11.41 5.65
C LYS A 2 -15.60 12.46 4.53
N SER A 3 -14.92 12.29 3.39
CA SER A 3 -15.02 13.15 2.20
C SER A 3 -16.40 13.16 1.52
N PHE A 4 -17.24 12.14 1.73
CA PHE A 4 -18.53 12.02 1.04
C PHE A 4 -19.61 12.94 1.62
N GLY A 5 -19.38 13.48 2.83
CA GLY A 5 -20.34 14.31 3.58
C GLY A 5 -21.04 13.54 4.70
N CYS A 6 -21.91 14.24 5.44
CA CYS A 6 -22.54 13.73 6.66
C CYS A 6 -23.62 12.67 6.44
N ARG A 7 -24.14 12.51 5.23
CA ARG A 7 -25.17 11.52 4.88
C ARG A 7 -24.83 10.90 3.53
N PHE A 8 -24.14 9.77 3.57
CA PHE A 8 -23.93 8.92 2.40
C PHE A 8 -24.69 7.61 2.62
N GLU A 9 -25.81 7.46 1.91
CA GLU A 9 -26.72 6.32 2.07
C GLU A 9 -26.01 5.00 1.70
N GLY A 10 -26.20 3.96 2.50
CA GLY A 10 -25.57 2.66 2.30
C GLY A 10 -24.06 2.60 2.60
N GLY A 11 -23.44 3.70 3.04
CA GLY A 11 -22.08 3.69 3.61
C GLY A 11 -21.01 3.12 2.68
N ALA A 12 -20.00 2.44 3.25
CA ALA A 12 -18.92 1.83 2.49
C ALA A 12 -19.41 0.73 1.54
N SER A 13 -20.42 -0.05 1.93
CA SER A 13 -20.99 -1.12 1.11
C SER A 13 -21.60 -0.60 -0.19
N ALA A 14 -22.20 0.61 -0.17
CA ALA A 14 -22.70 1.25 -1.38
C ALA A 14 -21.57 1.60 -2.37
N VAL A 15 -20.38 1.97 -1.89
CA VAL A 15 -19.21 2.18 -2.76
C VAL A 15 -18.81 0.88 -3.43
N ILE A 16 -18.67 -0.21 -2.67
CA ILE A 16 -18.30 -1.53 -3.23
C ILE A 16 -19.32 -1.99 -4.27
N ARG A 17 -20.62 -1.92 -3.93
CA ARG A 17 -21.71 -2.30 -4.85
C ARG A 17 -21.71 -1.48 -6.12
N ALA A 18 -21.47 -0.17 -6.05
CA ALA A 18 -21.44 0.66 -7.26
C ALA A 18 -20.42 0.15 -8.30
N PHE A 19 -19.26 -0.34 -7.86
CA PHE A 19 -18.29 -0.97 -8.75
C PHE A 19 -18.74 -2.38 -9.19
N THR A 20 -19.14 -3.25 -8.27
CA THR A 20 -19.46 -4.65 -8.60
C THR A 20 -20.71 -4.79 -9.45
N ASP A 21 -21.73 -3.98 -9.21
CA ASP A 21 -22.99 -3.97 -9.97
C ASP A 21 -22.77 -3.45 -11.40
N SER A 22 -21.70 -2.67 -11.61
CA SER A 22 -21.23 -2.25 -12.93
C SER A 22 -20.33 -3.29 -13.62
N GLY A 23 -20.16 -4.48 -13.02
CA GLY A 23 -19.27 -5.54 -13.51
C GLY A 23 -17.78 -5.29 -13.26
N CYS A 24 -17.42 -4.24 -12.50
CA CYS A 24 -16.03 -3.95 -12.19
C CYS A 24 -15.50 -4.82 -11.04
N THR A 25 -14.18 -4.93 -10.95
CA THR A 25 -13.48 -5.48 -9.78
C THR A 25 -12.85 -4.34 -8.99
N LEU A 26 -13.15 -4.27 -7.69
CA LEU A 26 -12.55 -3.31 -6.77
C LEU A 26 -11.45 -4.00 -5.96
N ILE A 27 -10.22 -3.48 -6.07
CA ILE A 27 -9.06 -3.90 -5.26
C ILE A 27 -8.69 -2.75 -4.34
N VAL A 28 -8.44 -3.05 -3.06
CA VAL A 28 -8.11 -2.07 -2.03
C VAL A 28 -6.95 -2.55 -1.16
N PRO A 29 -6.07 -1.66 -0.68
CA PRO A 29 -5.08 -2.03 0.32
C PRO A 29 -5.80 -2.42 1.62
N SER A 30 -5.45 -3.57 2.19
CA SER A 30 -6.03 -4.11 3.42
C SER A 30 -4.97 -4.34 4.49
N PHE A 31 -4.11 -3.34 4.72
CA PHE A 31 -2.91 -3.50 5.53
C PHE A 31 -3.25 -3.73 7.01
N SER A 32 -2.50 -4.63 7.64
CA SER A 32 -2.72 -5.12 9.00
C SER A 32 -1.43 -5.05 9.79
N TYR A 33 -1.00 -3.82 10.10
CA TYR A 33 0.31 -3.54 10.71
C TYR A 33 0.51 -4.22 12.06
N ARG A 34 -0.58 -4.59 12.74
CA ARG A 34 -0.53 -5.31 14.01
C ARG A 34 0.10 -6.71 13.88
N PHE A 35 0.13 -7.34 12.70
CA PHE A 35 0.86 -8.61 12.54
C PHE A 35 2.38 -8.44 12.42
N THR A 36 2.89 -7.20 12.47
CA THR A 36 4.34 -6.97 12.47
C THR A 36 4.96 -7.43 13.79
N VAL A 37 6.06 -8.18 13.72
CA VAL A 37 6.88 -8.59 14.87
C VAL A 37 8.28 -8.00 14.82
N ARG A 38 9.00 -8.10 15.93
CA ARG A 38 10.40 -7.66 15.98
C ARG A 38 11.31 -8.64 15.24
N PRO A 39 12.27 -8.15 14.44
CA PRO A 39 13.25 -9.02 13.80
C PRO A 39 14.27 -9.59 14.79
N PRO A 40 14.64 -10.88 14.67
CA PRO A 40 15.86 -11.37 15.27
C PRO A 40 17.07 -10.69 14.63
N GLU A 41 18.19 -10.62 15.36
CA GLU A 41 19.36 -9.82 14.96
C GLU A 41 19.95 -10.22 13.61
N ASN A 42 19.94 -11.52 13.30
CA ASN A 42 20.41 -12.06 12.02
C ASN A 42 19.52 -11.71 10.82
N MET A 43 18.29 -11.23 11.04
CA MET A 43 17.34 -10.82 9.99
C MET A 43 17.23 -9.30 9.87
N ARG A 44 18.20 -8.53 10.37
CA ARG A 44 18.21 -7.06 10.30
C ARG A 44 19.06 -6.59 9.11
N PRO A 45 18.45 -6.28 7.95
CA PRO A 45 19.15 -5.71 6.82
C PRO A 45 19.54 -4.26 7.08
N ALA A 46 20.56 -3.80 6.35
CA ALA A 46 20.97 -2.40 6.34
C ALA A 46 20.03 -1.58 5.44
N GLN A 47 20.04 -0.25 5.61
CA GLN A 47 19.26 0.68 4.79
C GLN A 47 17.76 0.34 4.72
N ASN A 48 17.18 -0.11 5.84
CA ASN A 48 15.82 -0.66 5.88
C ASN A 48 14.76 0.34 6.39
N GLY A 49 15.12 1.60 6.56
CA GLY A 49 14.22 2.63 7.07
C GLY A 49 13.60 2.24 8.42
N TYR A 50 14.37 1.55 9.27
CA TYR A 50 13.93 1.01 10.54
C TYR A 50 15.03 1.21 11.59
N ASP A 51 14.66 1.81 12.73
CA ASP A 51 15.55 2.01 13.86
C ASP A 51 15.55 0.76 14.74
N TYR A 52 16.59 -0.07 14.61
CA TYR A 52 16.73 -1.30 15.38
C TYR A 52 17.10 -1.07 16.85
N GLU A 53 17.55 0.13 17.23
CA GLU A 53 17.84 0.45 18.63
C GLU A 53 16.56 0.88 19.35
N ASN A 54 15.61 1.49 18.62
CA ASN A 54 14.36 2.01 19.17
C ASN A 54 13.12 1.33 18.54
N MET A 55 13.11 -0.01 18.54
CA MET A 55 12.02 -0.78 17.93
C MET A 55 10.70 -0.62 18.68
N LEU A 56 9.63 -0.40 17.91
CA LEU A 56 8.27 -0.35 18.44
C LEU A 56 7.92 -1.64 19.22
N PRO A 57 7.07 -1.55 20.25
CA PRO A 57 6.55 -2.74 20.92
C PRO A 57 5.71 -3.57 19.94
N GLU A 58 5.67 -4.88 20.18
CA GLU A 58 4.77 -5.76 19.43
C GLU A 58 3.32 -5.41 19.74
N SER A 59 2.44 -5.56 18.74
CA SER A 59 1.04 -5.15 18.84
C SER A 59 0.19 -5.99 19.79
N GLY A 60 0.73 -7.12 20.27
CA GLY A 60 0.05 -8.09 21.12
C GLY A 60 -0.98 -8.97 20.41
N ILE A 61 -1.04 -8.99 19.07
CA ILE A 61 -1.82 -10.03 18.37
C ILE A 61 -1.08 -11.38 18.45
N ASP A 62 -1.80 -12.38 18.94
CA ASP A 62 -1.35 -13.77 18.93
C ASP A 62 -1.57 -14.43 17.57
N GLY A 63 -0.66 -15.34 17.19
CA GLY A 63 -0.75 -16.13 15.97
C GLY A 63 -0.23 -15.43 14.70
N ALA A 64 -0.24 -16.19 13.62
CA ALA A 64 0.12 -15.72 12.28
C ALA A 64 -1.09 -15.07 11.60
N TYR A 65 -0.82 -14.14 10.69
CA TYR A 65 -1.83 -13.65 9.77
C TYR A 65 -2.38 -14.80 8.92
N THR A 66 -3.68 -14.81 8.68
CA THR A 66 -4.28 -15.62 7.63
C THR A 66 -5.19 -14.75 6.77
N PRO A 67 -5.34 -15.03 5.47
CA PRO A 67 -6.22 -14.25 4.60
C PRO A 67 -7.66 -14.22 5.08
N GLU A 68 -8.12 -15.17 5.90
CA GLU A 68 -9.49 -15.30 6.43
C GLU A 68 -9.80 -14.28 7.54
N THR A 69 -8.79 -13.69 8.18
CA THR A 69 -9.01 -12.69 9.23
C THR A 69 -9.72 -11.45 8.71
N ASP A 70 -10.52 -10.82 9.58
CA ASP A 70 -11.10 -9.49 9.35
C ASP A 70 -10.22 -8.35 9.89
N GLU A 71 -9.09 -8.67 10.52
CA GLU A 71 -8.18 -7.68 11.09
C GLU A 71 -7.55 -6.82 9.99
N ILE A 72 -7.58 -5.50 10.19
CA ILE A 72 -7.03 -4.47 9.33
C ILE A 72 -6.78 -3.22 10.18
N SER A 73 -5.73 -2.47 9.86
CA SER A 73 -5.47 -1.16 10.48
C SER A 73 -6.39 -0.09 9.88
N ALA A 74 -7.69 -0.22 10.18
CA ALA A 74 -8.79 0.58 9.61
C ALA A 74 -8.66 2.09 9.86
N GLU A 75 -7.96 2.48 10.92
CA GLU A 75 -7.62 3.86 11.24
C GLU A 75 -6.75 4.54 10.17
N TYR A 76 -5.94 3.77 9.45
CA TYR A 76 -5.13 4.23 8.32
C TYR A 76 -5.78 3.91 6.97
N MET A 77 -6.38 2.71 6.82
CA MET A 77 -6.93 2.25 5.54
C MET A 77 -8.31 2.87 5.23
N GLY A 78 -9.10 3.15 6.26
CA GLY A 78 -10.45 3.68 6.14
C GLY A 78 -11.53 2.61 5.99
N GLN A 79 -12.77 3.07 5.85
CA GLN A 79 -13.95 2.20 5.96
C GLN A 79 -14.25 1.39 4.70
N VAL A 80 -13.83 1.83 3.50
CA VAL A 80 -14.05 1.06 2.27
C VAL A 80 -13.19 -0.21 2.26
N PRO A 81 -11.89 -0.17 2.59
CA PRO A 81 -11.11 -1.39 2.78
C PRO A 81 -11.62 -2.31 3.90
N LEU A 82 -12.04 -1.72 5.04
CA LEU A 82 -12.63 -2.49 6.14
C LEU A 82 -13.88 -3.27 5.68
N GLU A 83 -14.76 -2.62 4.91
CA GLU A 83 -15.95 -3.26 4.36
C GLU A 83 -15.60 -4.34 3.32
N ALA A 84 -14.59 -4.09 2.48
CA ALA A 84 -14.15 -5.07 1.47
C ALA A 84 -13.62 -6.36 2.11
N VAL A 85 -12.88 -6.25 3.22
CA VAL A 85 -12.38 -7.41 3.97
C VAL A 85 -13.53 -8.25 4.53
N LYS A 86 -14.59 -7.60 5.03
CA LYS A 86 -15.80 -8.24 5.59
C LYS A 86 -16.80 -8.73 4.55
N THR A 87 -16.62 -8.36 3.28
CA THR A 87 -17.56 -8.71 2.21
C THR A 87 -17.49 -10.21 1.92
N LYS A 88 -18.64 -10.89 1.95
CA LYS A 88 -18.72 -12.32 1.61
C LYS A 88 -18.25 -12.56 0.18
N GLY A 89 -17.38 -13.55 -0.01
CA GLY A 89 -16.84 -13.90 -1.34
C GLY A 89 -15.71 -13.00 -1.83
N ARG A 90 -15.18 -12.11 -0.99
CA ARG A 90 -13.95 -11.36 -1.31
C ARG A 90 -12.75 -12.29 -1.45
N ALA A 91 -11.76 -11.87 -2.23
CA ALA A 91 -10.39 -12.40 -2.18
C ALA A 91 -9.52 -11.52 -1.27
N ARG A 92 -8.53 -12.09 -0.57
CA ARG A 92 -7.51 -11.33 0.17
C ARG A 92 -6.16 -12.01 0.05
N GLY A 93 -5.10 -11.23 -0.15
CA GLY A 93 -3.76 -11.73 -0.39
C GLY A 93 -3.12 -12.26 0.89
N ASN A 94 -2.17 -13.18 0.76
CA ASN A 94 -1.51 -13.81 1.90
C ASN A 94 -0.31 -13.01 2.45
N HIS A 95 -0.19 -11.73 2.08
CA HIS A 95 0.85 -10.87 2.63
C HIS A 95 0.48 -10.41 4.04
N PRO A 96 1.25 -10.75 5.09
CA PRO A 96 0.79 -10.62 6.47
C PRO A 96 0.68 -9.17 6.98
N VAL A 97 1.46 -8.26 6.41
CA VAL A 97 1.48 -6.84 6.81
C VAL A 97 0.73 -5.95 5.80
N CYS A 98 1.01 -6.10 4.51
CA CYS A 98 0.51 -5.25 3.43
C CYS A 98 -0.40 -6.00 2.42
N SER A 99 -1.32 -6.84 2.90
CA SER A 99 -2.29 -7.52 2.01
C SER A 99 -3.16 -6.54 1.21
N PHE A 100 -3.65 -6.99 0.05
CA PHE A 100 -4.78 -6.38 -0.64
C PHE A 100 -6.03 -7.25 -0.49
N ALA A 101 -7.20 -6.61 -0.54
CA ALA A 101 -8.49 -7.28 -0.64
C ALA A 101 -9.17 -6.92 -1.96
N GLY A 102 -9.95 -7.85 -2.52
CA GLY A 102 -10.62 -7.69 -3.79
C GLY A 102 -12.06 -8.19 -3.77
N VAL A 103 -12.96 -7.48 -4.44
CA VAL A 103 -14.35 -7.88 -4.65
C VAL A 103 -14.69 -7.68 -6.12
N GLY A 104 -15.26 -8.70 -6.77
CA GLY A 104 -15.66 -8.68 -8.18
C GLY A 104 -15.03 -9.82 -9.00
N PRO A 105 -15.33 -9.88 -10.30
CA PRO A 105 -15.03 -11.05 -11.16
C PRO A 105 -13.55 -11.39 -11.29
N LEU A 106 -12.65 -10.40 -11.20
CA LEU A 106 -11.19 -10.60 -11.34
C LEU A 106 -10.45 -10.59 -10.00
N ALA A 107 -11.18 -10.54 -8.87
CA ALA A 107 -10.57 -10.34 -7.56
C ALA A 107 -9.58 -11.45 -7.19
N ALA A 108 -10.00 -12.72 -7.32
CA ALA A 108 -9.15 -13.86 -6.97
C ALA A 108 -7.90 -13.94 -7.86
N GLU A 109 -8.04 -13.67 -9.16
CA GLU A 109 -6.92 -13.67 -10.11
C GLU A 109 -5.88 -12.60 -9.75
N ILE A 110 -6.32 -11.36 -9.55
CA ILE A 110 -5.41 -10.24 -9.24
C ILE A 110 -4.75 -10.43 -7.87
N ILE A 111 -5.53 -10.78 -6.86
CA ILE A 111 -5.04 -10.95 -5.49
C ILE A 111 -4.09 -12.15 -5.37
N GLY A 112 -4.33 -13.23 -6.12
CA GLY A 112 -3.52 -14.44 -6.12
C GLY A 112 -2.07 -14.23 -6.59
N THR A 113 -1.76 -13.07 -7.20
CA THR A 113 -0.39 -12.72 -7.58
C THR A 113 0.48 -12.28 -6.40
N GLN A 114 -0.11 -11.90 -5.27
CA GLN A 114 0.63 -11.35 -4.14
C GLN A 114 1.39 -12.44 -3.36
N SER A 115 2.65 -12.16 -3.04
CA SER A 115 3.44 -12.94 -2.08
C SER A 115 4.07 -12.02 -1.03
N SER A 116 4.69 -12.60 0.01
CA SER A 116 5.43 -11.82 1.01
C SER A 116 6.64 -11.10 0.41
N THR A 117 7.24 -11.62 -0.65
CA THR A 117 8.41 -11.02 -1.33
C THR A 117 8.03 -10.26 -2.59
N ASP A 118 6.74 -10.09 -2.87
CA ASP A 118 6.26 -9.34 -4.01
C ASP A 118 4.92 -8.66 -3.69
N VAL A 119 5.01 -7.70 -2.78
CA VAL A 119 3.86 -7.02 -2.17
C VAL A 119 2.98 -6.29 -3.19
N PHE A 120 3.56 -5.80 -4.28
CA PHE A 120 2.87 -4.96 -5.27
C PHE A 120 2.50 -5.71 -6.56
N ALA A 121 2.64 -7.04 -6.61
CA ALA A 121 2.17 -7.84 -7.74
C ALA A 121 0.70 -7.57 -8.14
N PRO A 122 -0.26 -7.38 -7.19
CA PRO A 122 -1.62 -7.03 -7.55
C PRO A 122 -1.72 -5.71 -8.33
N LEU A 123 -0.89 -4.73 -8.02
CA LEU A 123 -0.90 -3.43 -8.71
C LEU A 123 -0.37 -3.55 -10.14
N ARG A 124 0.66 -4.39 -10.38
CA ARG A 124 1.11 -4.71 -11.74
C ARG A 124 0.03 -5.45 -12.52
N ALA A 125 -0.61 -6.45 -11.92
CA ALA A 125 -1.71 -7.17 -12.55
C ALA A 125 -2.91 -6.27 -12.91
N ILE A 126 -3.21 -5.25 -12.09
CA ILE A 126 -4.21 -4.23 -12.43
C ILE A 126 -3.76 -3.40 -13.63
N ALA A 127 -2.49 -2.98 -13.67
CA ALA A 127 -1.93 -2.21 -14.78
C ALA A 127 -1.97 -2.98 -16.11
N ASP A 128 -1.57 -4.26 -16.10
CA ASP A 128 -1.57 -5.15 -17.27
C ASP A 128 -2.98 -5.36 -17.85
N LYS A 129 -4.00 -5.24 -17.00
CA LYS A 129 -5.42 -5.34 -17.38
C LYS A 129 -6.03 -3.99 -17.79
N GLY A 130 -5.24 -2.92 -17.90
CA GLY A 130 -5.72 -1.58 -18.24
C GLY A 130 -6.56 -0.93 -17.14
N GLY A 131 -6.32 -1.32 -15.88
CA GLY A 131 -7.05 -0.82 -14.72
C GLY A 131 -6.64 0.60 -14.30
N TYR A 132 -7.34 1.11 -13.29
CA TYR A 132 -7.18 2.48 -12.79
C TYR A 132 -6.88 2.49 -11.30
N ALA A 133 -6.04 3.43 -10.86
CA ALA A 133 -5.99 3.85 -9.46
C ALA A 133 -6.99 4.97 -9.22
N VAL A 134 -7.86 4.83 -8.21
CA VAL A 134 -8.91 5.81 -7.88
C VAL A 134 -8.71 6.37 -6.48
N MET A 135 -8.45 7.66 -6.39
CA MET A 135 -8.31 8.41 -5.15
C MET A 135 -9.66 9.03 -4.78
N MET A 136 -10.33 8.47 -3.77
CA MET A 136 -11.67 8.88 -3.36
C MET A 136 -11.64 9.92 -2.23
N GLY A 137 -11.42 11.18 -2.58
CA GLY A 137 -11.32 12.29 -1.62
C GLY A 137 -10.04 12.25 -0.78
N THR A 138 -8.98 11.63 -1.31
CA THR A 138 -7.63 11.60 -0.73
C THR A 138 -6.61 12.13 -1.73
N GLY A 139 -5.44 12.56 -1.24
CA GLY A 139 -4.31 13.00 -2.05
C GLY A 139 -3.32 11.87 -2.35
N LEU A 140 -2.29 12.16 -3.16
CA LEU A 140 -1.28 11.18 -3.56
C LEU A 140 -0.47 10.58 -2.41
N ALA A 141 -0.48 11.18 -1.21
CA ALA A 141 0.09 10.58 0.00
C ALA A 141 -0.51 9.21 0.38
N THR A 142 -1.69 8.87 -0.15
CA THR A 142 -2.32 7.55 0.02
C THR A 142 -2.26 6.68 -1.25
N MET A 143 -1.44 7.05 -2.24
CA MET A 143 -1.32 6.34 -3.52
C MET A 143 -0.27 5.23 -3.40
N THR A 144 -0.68 4.03 -2.99
CA THR A 144 0.22 2.88 -2.83
C THR A 144 0.99 2.52 -4.10
N ALA A 145 0.43 2.80 -5.29
CA ALA A 145 1.08 2.58 -6.58
C ALA A 145 2.41 3.34 -6.75
N LEU A 146 2.63 4.43 -6.02
CA LEU A 146 3.91 5.12 -6.05
C LEU A 146 5.05 4.31 -5.42
N HIS A 147 4.76 3.41 -4.47
CA HIS A 147 5.78 2.46 -4.00
C HIS A 147 6.14 1.41 -5.05
N LEU A 148 5.19 1.00 -5.89
CA LEU A 148 5.49 0.17 -7.05
C LEU A 148 6.35 0.95 -8.07
N ALA A 149 6.06 2.24 -8.28
CA ALA A 149 6.90 3.09 -9.13
C ALA A 149 8.33 3.25 -8.57
N GLU A 150 8.50 3.32 -7.24
CA GLU A 150 9.81 3.26 -6.58
C GLU A 150 10.56 1.96 -6.90
N GLN A 151 9.88 0.82 -6.83
CA GLN A 151 10.44 -0.49 -7.20
C GLN A 151 10.84 -0.54 -8.68
N MET A 152 9.96 -0.07 -9.59
CA MET A 152 10.22 0.02 -11.04
C MET A 152 11.32 1.01 -11.41
N ALA A 153 11.65 1.94 -10.52
CA ALA A 153 12.79 2.84 -10.65
C ALA A 153 14.12 2.20 -10.17
N GLY A 154 14.08 0.96 -9.68
CA GLY A 154 15.26 0.19 -9.27
C GLY A 154 15.53 0.18 -7.77
N ARG A 155 14.57 0.61 -6.93
CA ARG A 155 14.73 0.54 -5.46
C ARG A 155 14.35 -0.83 -4.95
N ASN A 156 15.11 -1.32 -3.97
CA ASN A 156 14.73 -2.46 -3.17
C ASN A 156 13.64 -2.07 -2.16
N MET A 157 12.67 -2.95 -1.96
CA MET A 157 11.60 -2.75 -0.99
C MET A 157 12.08 -2.89 0.45
N PHE A 158 11.43 -2.17 1.36
CA PHE A 158 11.72 -2.29 2.78
C PHE A 158 11.20 -3.62 3.30
N ILE A 159 11.87 -4.17 4.31
CA ILE A 159 11.54 -5.46 4.91
C ILE A 159 10.90 -5.23 6.28
N ARG A 160 9.77 -5.89 6.49
CA ARG A 160 9.11 -6.07 7.79
C ARG A 160 8.98 -7.56 8.07
N TRP A 161 8.60 -7.89 9.29
CA TRP A 161 8.57 -9.27 9.75
C TRP A 161 7.21 -9.61 10.32
N ALA A 162 6.77 -10.84 10.12
CA ALA A 162 5.54 -11.37 10.69
C ALA A 162 5.75 -12.81 11.13
N LYS A 163 4.89 -13.29 12.03
CA LYS A 163 4.84 -14.73 12.36
C LYS A 163 4.35 -15.52 11.16
N SER A 164 5.02 -16.60 10.83
CA SER A 164 4.50 -17.59 9.89
C SER A 164 3.58 -18.59 10.60
N PRO A 165 2.67 -19.26 9.86
CA PRO A 165 1.76 -20.25 10.44
C PRO A 165 2.44 -21.43 11.15
N ASP A 166 3.69 -21.74 10.79
CA ASP A 166 4.53 -22.78 11.42
C ASP A 166 5.26 -22.32 12.70
N GLY A 167 5.03 -21.07 13.14
CA GLY A 167 5.63 -20.51 14.36
C GLY A 167 6.98 -19.81 14.13
N GLY A 168 7.49 -19.78 12.90
CA GLY A 168 8.67 -19.01 12.52
C GLY A 168 8.41 -17.51 12.34
N ILE A 169 9.45 -16.80 11.91
CA ILE A 169 9.38 -15.40 11.47
C ILE A 169 9.72 -15.36 9.98
N ILE A 170 8.88 -14.68 9.20
CA ILE A 170 9.08 -14.47 7.77
C ILE A 170 9.36 -13.00 7.45
N GLU A 171 10.21 -12.76 6.45
CA GLU A 171 10.40 -11.45 5.85
C GLU A 171 9.28 -11.13 4.86
N CYS A 172 8.85 -9.88 4.87
CA CYS A 172 7.80 -9.37 4.03
C CYS A 172 8.20 -8.00 3.46
N GLU A 173 8.09 -7.83 2.16
CA GLU A 173 8.35 -6.58 1.47
C GLU A 173 7.24 -5.56 1.72
N CYS A 174 7.62 -4.32 1.96
CA CYS A 174 6.71 -3.24 2.27
C CYS A 174 7.12 -1.96 1.54
N GLY A 175 6.13 -1.09 1.34
CA GLY A 175 6.37 0.30 0.94
C GLY A 175 7.09 1.10 2.02
N GLY A 176 7.57 2.28 1.62
CA GLY A 176 8.27 3.21 2.50
C GLY A 176 7.39 4.33 3.04
N CYS A 177 7.99 5.52 3.15
CA CYS A 177 7.27 6.74 3.49
C CYS A 177 6.48 7.25 2.27
N SER A 178 5.18 7.51 2.44
CA SER A 178 4.32 8.07 1.39
C SER A 178 4.05 9.57 1.52
N GLU A 179 4.51 10.20 2.61
CA GLU A 179 4.23 11.61 2.91
C GLU A 179 4.82 12.60 1.88
N GLY A 180 5.80 12.16 1.08
CA GLY A 180 6.38 12.95 -0.01
C GLY A 180 5.61 12.85 -1.34
N PHE A 181 4.61 11.97 -1.44
CA PHE A 181 3.98 11.65 -2.74
C PHE A 181 3.16 12.79 -3.35
N GLY A 182 2.81 13.82 -2.57
CA GLY A 182 2.25 15.06 -3.11
C GLY A 182 3.18 15.76 -4.12
N ASN A 183 4.49 15.47 -4.11
CA ASN A 183 5.43 16.04 -5.08
C ASN A 183 5.20 15.54 -6.52
N PHE A 184 4.41 14.47 -6.71
CA PHE A 184 4.07 13.94 -8.03
C PHE A 184 2.90 14.66 -8.71
N GLU A 185 2.21 15.59 -8.03
CA GLU A 185 1.08 16.32 -8.62
C GLU A 185 1.41 16.94 -9.99
N PRO A 186 2.56 17.62 -10.20
CA PRO A 186 2.92 18.15 -11.52
C PRO A 186 3.19 17.06 -12.56
N VAL A 187 3.64 15.88 -12.14
CA VAL A 187 3.99 14.76 -13.04
C VAL A 187 2.72 14.14 -13.63
N VAL A 188 1.68 13.95 -12.79
CA VAL A 188 0.51 13.13 -13.17
C VAL A 188 -0.74 13.95 -13.47
N SER A 189 -0.68 15.27 -13.33
CA SER A 189 -1.85 16.15 -13.54
C SER A 189 -2.47 16.05 -14.94
N GLY A 190 -1.67 15.75 -15.97
CA GLY A 190 -2.12 15.67 -17.37
C GLY A 190 -2.97 14.43 -17.70
N MET A 191 -2.82 13.33 -16.96
CA MET A 191 -3.54 12.06 -17.19
C MET A 191 -4.74 11.87 -16.24
N GLU A 192 -4.96 12.81 -15.33
CA GLU A 192 -5.99 12.72 -14.30
C GLU A 192 -7.40 12.83 -14.89
N ARG A 193 -8.27 11.87 -14.54
CA ARG A 193 -9.71 11.97 -14.76
C ARG A 193 -10.40 12.35 -13.47
N ARG A 194 -11.28 13.35 -13.51
CA ARG A 194 -12.02 13.84 -12.34
C ARG A 194 -13.49 13.46 -12.39
N GLY A 195 -14.02 13.11 -11.22
CA GLY A 195 -15.43 12.86 -10.99
C GLY A 195 -15.75 13.01 -9.50
N GLY A 196 -16.83 12.39 -9.03
CA GLY A 196 -17.14 12.39 -7.61
C GLY A 196 -18.44 11.71 -7.25
N ALA A 197 -18.63 11.51 -5.95
CA ALA A 197 -19.86 10.98 -5.36
C ALA A 197 -20.16 11.73 -4.04
N GLY A 198 -21.39 12.25 -3.93
CA GLY A 198 -21.73 13.16 -2.83
C GLY A 198 -20.83 14.40 -2.85
N LYS A 199 -20.17 14.70 -1.71
CA LYS A 199 -19.17 15.78 -1.62
C LYS A 199 -17.74 15.33 -1.94
N SER A 200 -17.53 14.04 -2.21
CA SER A 200 -16.21 13.48 -2.42
C SER A 200 -15.76 13.71 -3.85
N VAL A 201 -14.65 14.42 -4.04
CA VAL A 201 -13.97 14.55 -5.33
C VAL A 201 -13.13 13.30 -5.56
N TRP A 202 -13.31 12.67 -6.71
CA TRP A 202 -12.59 11.47 -7.10
C TRP A 202 -11.63 11.78 -8.24
N ARG A 203 -10.43 11.21 -8.14
CA ARG A 203 -9.37 11.35 -9.13
C ARG A 203 -8.99 9.94 -9.59
N ALA A 204 -9.07 9.67 -10.88
CA ALA A 204 -8.74 8.37 -11.46
C ALA A 204 -7.56 8.51 -12.42
N PHE A 205 -6.62 7.58 -12.33
CA PHE A 205 -5.39 7.56 -13.12
C PHE A 205 -5.29 6.21 -13.83
N PRO A 206 -5.06 6.16 -15.16
CA PRO A 206 -4.73 4.91 -15.84
C PRO A 206 -3.43 4.35 -15.27
N LEU A 207 -3.48 3.15 -14.67
CA LEU A 207 -2.42 2.72 -13.76
C LEU A 207 -1.10 2.43 -14.47
N ALA A 208 -1.13 1.87 -15.68
CA ALA A 208 0.07 1.61 -16.48
C ALA A 208 0.84 2.91 -16.78
N GLU A 209 0.15 3.90 -17.36
CA GLU A 209 0.72 5.22 -17.70
C GLU A 209 1.22 5.95 -16.44
N PHE A 210 0.46 5.89 -15.34
CA PHE A 210 0.86 6.46 -14.06
C PHE A 210 2.18 5.88 -13.55
N LEU A 211 2.33 4.54 -13.61
CA LEU A 211 3.54 3.86 -13.15
C LEU A 211 4.75 4.17 -14.03
N GLU A 212 4.57 4.24 -15.35
CA GLU A 212 5.63 4.64 -16.28
C GLU A 212 6.14 6.05 -15.98
N GLU A 213 5.26 7.04 -15.94
CA GLU A 213 5.62 8.43 -15.70
C GLU A 213 6.21 8.64 -14.29
N ALA A 214 5.61 8.03 -13.26
CA ALA A 214 6.12 8.13 -11.91
C ALA A 214 7.50 7.48 -11.76
N SER A 215 7.71 6.28 -12.33
CA SER A 215 9.01 5.60 -12.25
C SER A 215 10.09 6.37 -13.02
N ALA A 216 9.76 6.92 -14.20
CA ALA A 216 10.66 7.78 -14.95
C ALA A 216 11.04 9.06 -14.17
N ALA A 217 10.06 9.69 -13.52
CA ALA A 217 10.29 10.85 -12.65
C ALA A 217 11.22 10.52 -11.48
N ILE A 218 11.06 9.34 -10.85
CA ILE A 218 11.94 8.87 -9.77
C ILE A 218 13.36 8.63 -10.27
N ARG A 219 13.55 8.00 -11.44
CA ARG A 219 14.89 7.81 -12.02
C ARG A 219 15.58 9.14 -12.31
N LYS A 220 14.83 10.13 -12.80
CA LYS A 220 15.35 11.48 -13.10
C LYS A 220 15.67 12.28 -11.84
N ASN A 221 14.82 12.18 -10.81
CA ASN A 221 14.99 12.86 -9.54
C ASN A 221 14.64 11.92 -8.39
N PRO A 222 15.60 11.15 -7.86
CA PRO A 222 15.33 10.22 -6.76
C PRO A 222 14.70 10.89 -5.54
N ALA A 223 15.01 12.15 -5.26
CA ALA A 223 14.47 12.88 -4.12
C ALA A 223 13.01 13.31 -4.27
N ILE A 224 12.35 13.06 -5.42
CA ILE A 224 10.94 13.43 -5.61
C ILE A 224 10.01 12.76 -4.60
N THR A 225 10.34 11.56 -4.09
CA THR A 225 9.55 10.86 -3.07
C THR A 225 9.83 11.34 -1.64
N HIS A 226 10.80 12.24 -1.44
CA HIS A 226 11.23 12.67 -0.11
C HIS A 226 10.16 13.54 0.56
N CYS A 227 9.71 13.11 1.74
CA CYS A 227 8.83 13.93 2.58
C CYS A 227 9.61 15.09 3.22
N ARG A 228 8.87 16.09 3.74
CA ARG A 228 9.44 17.24 4.47
C ARG A 228 9.41 17.08 5.99
N ARG A 229 9.12 15.87 6.49
CA ARG A 229 9.03 15.63 7.94
C ARG A 229 10.40 15.65 8.57
N VAL A 230 10.45 16.24 9.76
CA VAL A 230 11.64 16.29 10.61
C VAL A 230 11.27 15.66 11.95
N PHE A 231 12.14 14.79 12.44
CA PHE A 231 11.98 14.05 13.69
C PHE A 231 12.84 14.70 14.80
N GLU A 232 12.69 14.18 16.01
CA GLU A 232 13.44 14.65 17.19
C GLU A 232 14.95 14.76 16.91
N GLY A 233 15.55 15.85 17.39
CA GLY A 233 16.95 16.17 17.09
C GLY A 233 17.20 16.66 15.66
N ASN A 234 16.17 17.20 14.99
CA ASN A 234 16.25 17.71 13.62
C ASN A 234 16.66 16.64 12.58
N LYS A 235 16.32 15.37 12.85
CA LYS A 235 16.70 14.25 11.99
C LYS A 235 15.75 14.13 10.79
N PRO A 236 16.26 13.86 9.58
CA PRO A 236 15.41 13.61 8.41
C PRO A 236 14.69 12.26 8.54
N CYS A 237 13.74 12.01 7.64
CA CYS A 237 13.02 10.74 7.59
C CYS A 237 13.93 9.60 7.14
N MET A 238 14.25 8.66 8.06
CA MET A 238 15.11 7.51 7.77
C MET A 238 14.61 6.67 6.57
N LEU A 239 13.30 6.46 6.45
CA LEU A 239 12.70 5.79 5.30
C LEU A 239 13.01 6.49 3.98
N CYS A 240 12.93 7.83 3.95
CA CYS A 240 13.24 8.57 2.73
C CYS A 240 14.75 8.55 2.44
N GLU A 241 15.60 8.70 3.45
CA GLU A 241 17.06 8.65 3.33
C GLU A 241 17.55 7.32 2.76
N ASP A 242 16.98 6.21 3.22
CA ASP A 242 17.35 4.89 2.72
C ASP A 242 16.75 4.63 1.33
N ALA A 243 15.52 5.08 1.07
CA ALA A 243 14.89 4.94 -0.24
C ALA A 243 15.70 5.63 -1.36
N VAL A 244 16.20 6.84 -1.13
CA VAL A 244 17.01 7.56 -2.13
C VAL A 244 18.37 6.92 -2.39
N LYS A 245 18.88 6.10 -1.45
CA LYS A 245 20.12 5.33 -1.60
C LYS A 245 19.94 4.01 -2.34
N GLY A 246 18.72 3.70 -2.78
CA GLY A 246 18.38 2.43 -3.45
C GLY A 246 17.52 1.49 -2.61
N GLY A 247 17.15 1.88 -1.39
CA GLY A 247 16.31 1.07 -0.50
C GLY A 247 17.10 0.04 0.28
N CYS A 248 16.41 -1.03 0.70
CA CYS A 248 16.95 -2.06 1.58
C CYS A 248 18.16 -2.79 0.98
N VAL A 249 19.19 -3.00 1.79
CA VAL A 249 20.33 -3.87 1.47
C VAL A 249 20.26 -5.10 2.33
N ARG A 250 19.77 -6.20 1.73
CA ARG A 250 19.79 -7.51 2.34
C ARG A 250 21.24 -7.94 2.57
N ARG A 251 21.49 -8.64 3.68
CA ARG A 251 22.80 -9.25 3.91
C ARG A 251 23.01 -10.31 2.83
N VAL A 252 24.14 -10.24 2.13
CA VAL A 252 24.59 -11.36 1.29
C VAL A 252 25.16 -12.39 2.25
N GLU A 253 24.66 -13.62 2.19
CA GLU A 253 25.21 -14.76 2.94
C GLU A 253 26.65 -15.07 2.51
#